data_AF-A0A964GAD1-F1
#
_entry.id   AF-A0A964GAD1-F1
#
_cell.length_a   1.000
_cell.length_b   1.000
_cell.length_c   1.000
_cell.angle_alpha   90.00
_cell.angle_beta   90.00
_cell.angle_gamma   90.00
#
_symmetry.space_group_name_H-M   'P 1'
#
loop_
_entity.id
_entity.type
_entity.pdbx_description
1 polymer ?
#
loop_
_entity_poly.entity_id
_entity_poly.type
_entity_poly.pdbx_seq_one_letter_code
_entity_poly.pdbx_strand_id
1 'polypeptide(L)' 'MNFDIVLKIDGKDIPMNDFVKKILIGMITGAVGTLRDVNENWKSIDISIKP' A
#
# COMPACT_ATOMS: atom_id res chain seq x y z
N MET A 1 -6.19 -13.32 -0.60
CA MET A 1 -6.41 -12.21 0.35
C MET A 1 -6.97 -11.04 -0.44
N ASN A 2 -8.00 -10.36 0.08
CA ASN A 2 -8.55 -9.17 -0.56
C ASN A 2 -7.91 -7.96 0.14
N PHE A 3 -7.04 -7.23 -0.57
CA PHE A 3 -6.37 -6.04 -0.04
C PHE A 3 -7.20 -4.81 -0.37
N ASP A 4 -7.44 -3.96 0.62
CA ASP A 4 -8.00 -2.63 0.41
C ASP A 4 -6.88 -1.60 0.44
N ILE A 5 -6.98 -0.58 -0.41
CA ILE A 5 -5.96 0.46 -0.52
C ILE A 5 -6.62 1.83 -0.70
N VAL A 6 -6.19 2.78 0.13
CA VAL A 6 -6.63 4.17 0.11
C VAL A 6 -5.44 5.05 -0.22
N LEU A 7 -5.57 5.86 -1.27
CA LEU A 7 -4.59 6.89 -1.59
C LEU A 7 -5.10 8.21 -1.04
N LYS A 8 -4.28 8.87 -0.22
CA LYS A 8 -4.56 10.23 0.27
C LYS A 8 -3.55 11.22 -0.29
N ILE A 9 -4.04 12.27 -0.95
CA ILE A 9 -3.23 13.40 -1.42
C ILE A 9 -3.75 14.66 -0.73
N ASP A 10 -2.88 15.37 -0.02
CA ASP A 10 -3.23 16.57 0.75
C ASP A 10 -4.44 16.36 1.68
N GLY A 11 -4.48 15.19 2.33
CA GLY A 11 -5.56 14.79 3.26
C GLY A 11 -6.86 14.36 2.59
N LYS A 12 -6.93 14.30 1.25
CA LYS A 12 -8.12 13.89 0.50
C LYS A 12 -8.01 12.48 -0.05
N ASP A 13 -9.06 11.68 0.12
CA ASP A 13 -9.16 10.35 -0.46
C ASP A 13 -9.31 10.44 -1.98
N ILE A 14 -8.41 9.79 -2.71
CA ILE A 14 -8.38 9.78 -4.17
C ILE A 14 -8.97 8.46 -4.67
N PRO A 15 -10.08 8.49 -5.43
CA PRO A 15 -10.64 7.28 -6.02
C PRO A 15 -9.66 6.70 -7.03
N MET A 16 -9.37 5.42 -6.88
CA MET A 16 -8.51 4.65 -7.78
C MET A 16 -9.33 3.60 -8.53
N ASN A 17 -9.02 3.41 -9.80
CA ASN A 17 -9.54 2.29 -10.58
C ASN A 17 -8.82 0.98 -10.23
N ASP A 18 -9.37 -0.15 -10.68
CA ASP A 18 -8.85 -1.48 -10.37
C ASP A 18 -7.43 -1.73 -10.87
N PHE A 19 -7.08 -1.13 -12.02
CA PHE A 19 -5.72 -1.24 -12.56
C PHE A 19 -4.70 -0.60 -11.63
N VAL A 20 -4.94 0.65 -11.19
CA VAL A 20 -4.04 1.38 -10.28
C VAL A 20 -3.95 0.68 -8.93
N LYS A 21 -5.09 0.20 -8.38
CA LYS A 21 -5.10 -0.56 -7.12
C LYS A 21 -4.19 -1.79 -7.20
N LYS A 22 -4.31 -2.59 -8.26
CA LYS A 22 -3.49 -3.81 -8.46
C LYS A 22 -1.99 -3.52 -8.51
N ILE A 23 -1.59 -2.48 -9.26
CA ILE A 23 -0.18 -2.09 -9.38
C ILE A 23 0.38 -1.68 -8.02
N LEU A 24 -0.31 -0.78 -7.29
CA LEU A 24 0.17 -0.29 -6.00
C LEU A 24 0.21 -1.39 -4.94
N ILE A 25 -0.84 -2.21 -4.85
CA ILE A 25 -0.88 -3.35 -3.92
C ILE A 25 0.33 -4.26 -4.18
N GLY A 26 0.52 -4.71 -5.42
CA GLY A 26 1.61 -5.64 -5.75
C GLY A 26 3.00 -5.05 -5.46
N MET A 27 3.22 -3.78 -5.81
CA MET A 27 4.48 -3.08 -5.54
C MET A 27 4.74 -2.96 -4.03
N ILE A 28 3.76 -2.48 -3.27
CA ILE A 28 3.90 -2.25 -1.82
C ILE A 28 4.10 -3.57 -1.07
N THR A 29 3.26 -4.58 -1.32
CA THR A 29 3.39 -5.87 -0.64
C THR A 29 4.68 -6.59 -1.01
N GLY A 30 5.10 -6.47 -2.28
CA GLY A 30 6.37 -7.03 -2.74
C GLY A 30 7.56 -6.36 -2.06
N ALA A 31 7.58 -5.03 -1.99
CA ALA A 31 8.64 -4.29 -1.30
C ALA A 31 8.71 -4.66 0.19
N VAL A 32 7.56 -4.63 0.90
CA VAL A 32 7.48 -4.98 2.33
C VAL A 32 7.93 -6.41 2.59
N GLY A 33 7.59 -7.37 1.72
CA GLY A 33 8.02 -8.76 1.84
C GLY A 33 9.54 -8.99 1.74
N THR A 34 10.30 -8.00 1.24
CA THR A 34 11.77 -8.08 1.18
C THR A 34 12.47 -7.43 2.37
N LEU A 35 11.74 -6.75 3.25
CA LEU A 35 12.34 -6.05 4.40
C LEU A 35 12.72 -7.03 5.50
N ARG A 36 13.90 -6.83 6.09
CA ARG A 36 14.33 -7.60 7.27
C ARG A 36 13.50 -7.18 8.48
N ASP A 37 13.22 -8.14 9.36
CA ASP A 37 12.49 -7.95 10.63
C ASP A 37 11.03 -7.46 10.50
N VAL A 38 10.45 -7.51 9.31
CA VAL A 38 9.00 -7.32 9.12
C VAL A 38 8.31 -8.68 9.09
N ASN A 39 7.36 -8.88 10.02
CA ASN A 39 6.58 -10.11 10.10
C ASN A 39 5.68 -10.26 8.86
N GLU A 40 5.66 -11.44 8.24
CA GLU A 40 4.81 -11.76 7.09
C GLU A 40 3.30 -11.62 7.37
N ASN A 41 2.89 -11.65 8.65
CA ASN A 41 1.51 -11.53 9.12
C ASN A 41 1.15 -10.10 9.58
N TRP A 42 1.64 -9.08 8.89
CA TRP A 42 1.25 -7.69 9.15
C TRP A 42 -0.26 -7.49 8.90
N LYS A 43 -0.86 -6.54 9.64
CA LYS A 43 -2.30 -6.23 9.55
C LYS A 43 -2.60 -5.02 8.67
N SER A 44 -1.71 -4.04 8.67
CA SER A 44 -1.79 -2.83 7.86
C SER A 44 -0.38 -2.35 7.47
N ILE A 45 -0.30 -1.63 6.35
CA ILE A 45 0.91 -0.94 5.90
C ILE A 45 0.54 0.54 5.70
N ASP A 46 1.22 1.43 6.42
CA ASP A 46 1.06 2.87 6.29
C ASP A 46 2.32 3.48 5.69
N ILE A 47 2.22 4.07 4.49
CA ILE A 47 3.33 4.71 3.79
C ILE A 47 3.05 6.21 3.70
N SER A 48 4.00 7.02 4.14
CA SER A 48 3.96 8.49 4.04
C SER A 48 5.16 8.99 3.25
N ILE A 49 4.91 9.77 2.20
CA ILE A 49 5.94 10.42 1.39
C ILE A 49 5.89 11.91 1.72
N LYS A 50 7.04 12.48 2.10
CA LYS A 50 7.23 13.93 2.31
C LYS A 50 8.28 14.43 1.31
N PRO A 51 8.23 15.70 0.88
CA PRO A 51 9.26 16.29 0.02
C PRO A 51 10.67 16.19 0.61
#